data_AF-A0A1N6M906-F1
#
_entry.id   AF-A0A1N6M906-F1
#
_cell.length_a   1.000
_cell.length_b   1.000
_cell.length_c   1.000
_cell.angle_alpha   90.00
_cell.angle_beta   90.00
_cell.angle_gamma   90.00
#
_symmetry.space_group_name_H-M   'P 1'
#
loop_
_entity.id
_entity.type
_entity.pdbx_description
1 polymer ?
#
loop_
_entity_poly.entity_id
_entity_poly.type
_entity_poly.pdbx_seq_one_letter_code
_entity_poly.pdbx_strand_id
1 'polypeptide(L)'
;MSSLQELMGQEIYDLLYIHYDKSGCLIDDMEDVFGCENEEIPQERIPQLEALLKPIHEPKYSLISLEACKLLAAWGNEKAIDYYQYCIDQRIDQLGNLEPHRLHTFYDTTYESFLSSTYDYYARCADTSFNQGEYARKKIFPLATKILLLLCEMTLDVTLFMRLIGGQGWKEYLPTLKECFLYLDKQSDDDLNKQWNIDAIKNLILEWEPEFFSSE
;
A
#
# COMPACT_ATOMS: atom_id res chain seq x y z
N MET A 1 -25.09 -3.87 -14.93
CA MET A 1 -23.74 -4.22 -14.43
C MET A 1 -23.93 -5.39 -13.49
N SER A 2 -23.14 -6.45 -13.64
CA SER A 2 -23.15 -7.56 -12.68
C SER A 2 -22.66 -7.07 -11.32
N SER A 3 -23.22 -7.60 -10.24
CA SER A 3 -22.74 -7.27 -8.89
C SER A 3 -21.31 -7.82 -8.68
N LEU A 4 -20.55 -7.27 -7.74
CA LEU A 4 -19.23 -7.81 -7.39
C LEU A 4 -19.31 -9.29 -7.02
N GLN A 5 -20.36 -9.67 -6.27
CA GLN A 5 -20.68 -11.05 -5.90
C GLN A 5 -20.88 -11.97 -7.12
N GLU A 6 -21.56 -11.50 -8.17
CA GLU A 6 -21.70 -12.26 -9.43
C GLU A 6 -20.37 -12.42 -10.17
N LEU A 7 -19.47 -11.44 -10.08
CA LEU A 7 -18.18 -11.45 -10.77
C LEU A 7 -17.16 -12.39 -10.12
N MET A 8 -17.11 -12.44 -8.78
CA MET A 8 -16.14 -13.27 -8.04
C MET A 8 -16.70 -14.62 -7.58
N GLY A 9 -18.02 -14.79 -7.58
CA GLY A 9 -18.70 -15.94 -7.00
C GLY A 9 -18.91 -15.80 -5.49
N GLN A 10 -19.97 -16.44 -4.98
CA GLN A 10 -20.42 -16.31 -3.59
C GLN A 10 -19.30 -16.61 -2.58
N GLU A 11 -18.59 -17.72 -2.75
CA GLU A 11 -17.58 -18.18 -1.79
C GLU A 11 -16.44 -17.17 -1.62
N ILE A 12 -15.95 -16.61 -2.72
CA ILE A 12 -14.89 -15.59 -2.69
C ILE A 12 -15.43 -14.27 -2.13
N TYR A 13 -16.66 -13.90 -2.50
CA TYR A 13 -17.29 -12.70 -1.96
C TYR A 13 -17.43 -12.77 -0.44
N ASP A 14 -17.92 -13.90 0.08
CA ASP A 14 -18.06 -14.10 1.53
C ASP A 14 -16.68 -14.10 2.21
N LEU A 15 -15.68 -14.74 1.59
CA LEU A 15 -14.32 -14.76 2.09
C LEU A 15 -13.65 -13.36 2.11
N LEU A 16 -14.05 -12.41 1.27
CA LEU A 16 -13.45 -11.07 1.23
C LEU A 16 -14.27 -10.00 1.98
N TYR A 17 -15.59 -10.10 1.95
CA TYR A 17 -16.47 -8.99 2.35
C TYR A 17 -17.46 -9.32 3.46
N ILE A 18 -17.60 -10.59 3.85
CA ILE A 18 -18.49 -10.97 4.95
C ILE A 18 -17.66 -11.27 6.19
N HIS A 19 -17.81 -10.43 7.20
CA HIS A 19 -17.07 -10.50 8.46
C HIS A 19 -18.02 -10.29 9.62
N TYR A 20 -17.74 -10.96 10.74
CA TYR A 20 -18.54 -10.87 11.95
C TYR A 20 -17.64 -10.51 13.13
N ASP A 21 -18.13 -9.70 14.04
CA ASP A 21 -17.44 -9.40 15.29
C ASP A 21 -17.51 -10.59 16.27
N LYS A 22 -16.85 -10.46 17.43
CA LYS A 22 -16.89 -11.47 18.50
C LYS A 22 -18.29 -11.76 19.06
N SER A 23 -19.27 -10.89 18.82
CA SER A 23 -20.67 -11.06 19.22
C SER A 23 -21.51 -11.76 18.14
N GLY A 24 -20.93 -12.03 16.96
CA GLY A 24 -21.62 -12.59 15.80
C GLY A 24 -22.42 -11.55 15.01
N CYS A 25 -22.18 -10.26 15.23
CA CYS A 25 -22.80 -9.18 14.46
C CYS A 25 -22.03 -8.98 13.15
N LEU A 26 -22.76 -8.80 12.04
CA LEU A 26 -22.15 -8.48 10.75
C LEU A 26 -21.46 -7.12 10.83
N ILE A 27 -20.20 -7.06 10.40
CA ILE A 27 -19.44 -5.82 10.28
C ILE A 27 -19.75 -5.23 8.90
N ASP A 28 -20.24 -3.99 8.85
CA ASP A 28 -20.62 -3.29 7.62
C ASP A 28 -19.56 -2.28 7.12
N ASP A 29 -18.57 -1.96 7.96
CA ASP A 29 -17.40 -1.15 7.61
C ASP A 29 -16.13 -2.02 7.51
N MET A 30 -15.47 -1.99 6.37
CA MET A 30 -14.22 -2.74 6.17
C MET A 30 -13.06 -2.17 7.00
N GLU A 31 -13.10 -0.90 7.38
CA GLU A 31 -12.09 -0.32 8.27
C GLU A 31 -12.08 -1.02 9.65
N ASP A 32 -13.26 -1.39 10.16
CA ASP A 32 -13.38 -2.16 11.40
C ASP A 32 -12.83 -3.59 11.23
N VAL A 33 -12.93 -4.17 10.02
CA VAL A 33 -12.33 -5.47 9.70
C VAL A 33 -10.80 -5.38 9.65
N PHE A 34 -10.25 -4.31 9.07
CA PHE A 34 -8.81 -4.10 8.99
C PHE A 34 -8.22 -3.81 10.39
N GLY A 35 -8.94 -3.04 11.20
CA GLY A 35 -8.55 -2.62 12.55
C GLY A 35 -8.96 -3.57 13.69
N CYS A 36 -9.53 -4.75 13.40
CA CYS A 36 -10.01 -5.68 14.44
C CYS A 36 -8.91 -6.14 15.40
N GLU A 37 -9.27 -6.64 16.59
CA GLU A 37 -8.30 -7.17 17.56
C GLU A 37 -7.65 -8.47 17.02
N ASN A 38 -6.43 -8.81 17.48
CA ASN A 38 -5.74 -10.01 16.99
C ASN A 38 -6.53 -11.31 17.25
N GLU A 39 -7.27 -11.34 18.36
CA GLU A 39 -8.13 -12.44 18.76
C GLU A 39 -9.40 -12.56 17.89
N GLU A 40 -9.76 -11.49 17.18
CA GLU A 40 -10.93 -11.44 16.27
C GLU A 40 -10.57 -11.89 14.85
N ILE A 41 -9.27 -12.01 14.53
CA ILE A 41 -8.82 -12.46 13.21
C ILE A 41 -9.12 -13.97 13.05
N PRO A 42 -9.96 -14.37 12.07
CA PRO A 42 -10.31 -15.76 11.81
C PRO A 42 -9.13 -16.50 11.17
N GLN A 43 -8.30 -17.13 12.00
CA GLN A 43 -7.05 -17.77 11.59
C GLN A 43 -7.23 -18.84 10.50
N GLU A 44 -8.38 -19.52 10.48
CA GLU A 44 -8.73 -20.52 9.47
C GLU A 44 -8.97 -19.93 8.06
N ARG A 45 -9.22 -18.62 7.95
CA ARG A 45 -9.39 -17.92 6.68
C ARG A 45 -8.06 -17.52 6.06
N ILE A 46 -7.00 -17.35 6.85
CA ILE A 46 -5.69 -16.92 6.35
C ILE A 46 -5.18 -17.82 5.21
N PRO A 47 -5.12 -19.16 5.34
CA PRO A 47 -4.66 -20.01 4.23
C PRO A 47 -5.53 -19.92 2.97
N GLN A 48 -6.83 -19.62 3.13
CA GLN A 48 -7.76 -19.47 2.01
C GLN A 48 -7.50 -18.16 1.27
N LEU A 49 -7.28 -17.06 2.01
CA LEU A 49 -6.87 -15.77 1.45
C LEU A 49 -5.51 -15.85 0.75
N GLU A 50 -4.53 -16.53 1.35
CA GLU A 50 -3.22 -16.76 0.73
C GLU A 50 -3.35 -17.55 -0.58
N ALA A 51 -4.30 -18.48 -0.67
CA ALA A 51 -4.56 -19.23 -1.89
C ALA A 51 -5.12 -18.36 -3.03
N LEU A 52 -5.73 -17.20 -2.72
CA LEU A 52 -6.22 -16.22 -3.69
C LEU A 52 -5.12 -15.33 -4.27
N LEU A 53 -3.90 -15.34 -3.72
CA LEU A 53 -2.76 -14.58 -4.23
C LEU A 53 -2.20 -15.25 -5.50
N LYS A 54 -2.85 -15.02 -6.64
CA LYS A 54 -2.51 -15.60 -7.94
C LYS A 54 -1.80 -14.58 -8.82
N PRO A 55 -0.78 -14.98 -9.61
CA PRO A 55 -0.17 -14.12 -10.62
C PRO A 55 -1.19 -13.34 -11.46
N ILE A 56 -1.05 -12.01 -11.51
CA ILE A 56 -1.90 -11.12 -12.31
C ILE A 56 -1.30 -11.03 -13.71
N HIS A 57 -2.03 -11.54 -14.70
CA HIS A 57 -1.67 -11.45 -16.11
C HIS A 57 -2.64 -10.60 -16.93
N GLU A 58 -3.85 -10.36 -16.40
CA GLU A 58 -4.88 -9.53 -17.03
C GLU A 58 -5.62 -8.74 -15.94
N PRO A 59 -6.04 -7.48 -16.21
CA PRO A 59 -6.71 -6.63 -15.22
C PRO A 59 -7.94 -7.25 -14.56
N LYS A 60 -8.77 -7.98 -15.32
CA LYS A 60 -9.98 -8.64 -14.77
C LYS A 60 -9.70 -9.65 -13.66
N TYR A 61 -8.44 -10.12 -13.52
CA TYR A 61 -8.04 -11.07 -12.49
C TYR A 61 -7.32 -10.40 -11.31
N SER A 62 -7.07 -9.09 -11.34
CA SER A 62 -6.34 -8.41 -10.27
C SER A 62 -7.19 -8.29 -9.00
N LEU A 63 -8.48 -7.94 -9.14
CA LEU A 63 -9.34 -7.56 -8.02
C LEU A 63 -9.29 -8.54 -6.85
N ILE A 64 -9.54 -9.82 -7.10
CA ILE A 64 -9.61 -10.85 -6.04
C ILE A 64 -8.27 -10.95 -5.30
N SER A 65 -7.16 -10.98 -6.03
CA SER A 65 -5.84 -11.14 -5.41
C SER A 65 -5.39 -9.88 -4.67
N LEU A 66 -5.71 -8.68 -5.20
CA LEU A 66 -5.40 -7.42 -4.53
C LEU A 66 -6.22 -7.22 -3.25
N GLU A 67 -7.51 -7.53 -3.28
CA GLU A 67 -8.39 -7.41 -2.10
C GLU A 67 -8.04 -8.43 -1.01
N ALA A 68 -7.70 -9.68 -1.39
CA ALA A 68 -7.16 -10.66 -0.46
C ALA A 68 -5.84 -10.18 0.17
N CYS A 69 -4.99 -9.54 -0.63
CA CYS A 69 -3.70 -9.01 -0.18
C CYS A 69 -3.87 -7.85 0.82
N LYS A 70 -4.84 -6.96 0.60
CA LYS A 70 -5.18 -5.86 1.54
C LYS A 70 -5.58 -6.40 2.91
N LEU A 71 -6.50 -7.37 2.95
CA LEU A 71 -6.89 -8.04 4.20
C LEU A 71 -5.72 -8.71 4.90
N LEU A 72 -4.91 -9.48 4.15
CA LEU A 72 -3.74 -10.16 4.70
C LEU A 72 -2.73 -9.16 5.28
N ALA A 73 -2.50 -8.02 4.62
CA ALA A 73 -1.63 -6.97 5.12
C ALA A 73 -2.15 -6.39 6.43
N ALA A 74 -3.43 -6.01 6.49
CA ALA A 74 -4.07 -5.48 7.70
C ALA A 74 -4.04 -6.46 8.89
N TRP A 75 -4.10 -7.76 8.60
CA TRP A 75 -3.98 -8.84 9.59
C TRP A 75 -2.53 -9.25 9.87
N GLY A 76 -1.53 -8.51 9.37
CA GLY A 76 -0.13 -8.71 9.73
C GLY A 76 0.53 -9.92 9.04
N ASN A 77 -0.05 -10.42 7.95
CA ASN A 77 0.52 -11.56 7.21
C ASN A 77 1.58 -11.09 6.20
N GLU A 78 2.79 -11.59 6.36
CA GLU A 78 3.94 -11.19 5.53
C GLU A 78 3.84 -11.57 4.05
N LYS A 79 3.01 -12.56 3.69
CA LYS A 79 2.81 -12.93 2.27
C LYS A 79 2.16 -11.82 1.48
N ALA A 80 1.39 -10.94 2.12
CA ALA A 80 0.87 -9.75 1.46
C ALA A 80 2.00 -8.85 0.96
N ILE A 81 3.02 -8.66 1.80
CA ILE A 81 4.19 -7.85 1.49
C ILE A 81 5.01 -8.48 0.36
N ASP A 82 5.20 -9.80 0.39
CA ASP A 82 5.87 -10.53 -0.69
C ASP A 82 5.09 -10.46 -2.01
N TYR A 83 3.76 -10.49 -1.93
CA TYR A 83 2.89 -10.41 -3.10
C TYR A 83 2.88 -9.01 -3.72
N TYR A 84 2.84 -7.94 -2.91
CA TYR A 84 3.01 -6.58 -3.43
C TYR A 84 4.38 -6.39 -4.07
N GLN A 85 5.44 -6.93 -3.48
CA GLN A 85 6.77 -6.91 -4.08
C GLN A 85 6.78 -7.60 -5.45
N TYR A 86 6.15 -8.77 -5.56
CA TYR A 86 5.96 -9.46 -6.85
C TYR A 86 5.21 -8.59 -7.86
N CYS A 87 4.10 -7.96 -7.46
CA CYS A 87 3.29 -7.10 -8.32
C CYS A 87 4.09 -5.90 -8.88
N ILE A 88 4.88 -5.25 -8.03
CA ILE A 88 5.77 -4.16 -8.43
C ILE A 88 6.82 -4.66 -9.44
N ASP A 89 7.44 -5.82 -9.15
CA ASP A 89 8.47 -6.41 -10.02
C ASP A 89 7.92 -6.84 -11.39
N GLN A 90 6.64 -7.22 -11.45
CA GLN A 90 5.96 -7.55 -12.70
C GLN A 90 5.36 -6.33 -13.42
N ARG A 91 5.48 -5.12 -12.86
CA ARG A 91 4.93 -3.88 -13.44
C ARG A 91 3.46 -4.03 -13.81
N ILE A 92 2.64 -4.48 -12.85
CA ILE A 92 1.22 -4.73 -13.08
C ILE A 92 0.46 -3.46 -13.54
N ASP A 93 1.00 -2.26 -13.26
CA ASP A 93 0.53 -0.97 -13.80
C ASP A 93 0.46 -0.95 -15.34
N GLN A 94 1.30 -1.74 -16.01
CA GLN A 94 1.31 -1.83 -17.47
C GLN A 94 0.15 -2.67 -18.04
N LEU A 95 -0.58 -3.38 -17.19
CA LEU A 95 -1.73 -4.19 -17.61
C LEU A 95 -2.99 -3.32 -17.85
N GLY A 96 -3.04 -2.11 -17.30
CA GLY A 96 -4.16 -1.18 -17.39
C GLY A 96 -4.49 -0.58 -16.02
N ASN A 97 -5.59 0.19 -15.94
CA ASN A 97 -6.02 0.80 -14.69
C ASN A 97 -6.64 -0.25 -13.75
N LEU A 98 -5.85 -0.77 -12.80
CA LEU A 98 -6.26 -1.88 -11.92
C LEU A 98 -7.07 -1.41 -10.72
N GLU A 99 -6.75 -0.23 -10.20
CA GLU A 99 -7.47 0.40 -9.10
C GLU A 99 -7.80 1.85 -9.49
N PRO A 100 -8.87 2.06 -10.27
CA PRO A 100 -9.21 3.40 -10.75
C PRO A 100 -9.60 4.32 -9.59
N HIS A 101 -9.03 5.51 -9.58
CA HIS A 101 -9.37 6.53 -8.59
C HIS A 101 -10.87 6.85 -8.61
N ARG A 102 -11.48 6.92 -7.42
CA ARG A 102 -12.93 7.06 -7.24
C ARG A 102 -13.54 8.28 -7.93
N LEU A 103 -12.79 9.38 -8.03
CA LEU A 103 -13.24 10.63 -8.68
C LEU A 103 -12.66 10.84 -10.08
N HIS A 104 -11.58 10.12 -10.42
CA HIS A 104 -10.79 10.35 -11.63
C HIS A 104 -10.38 9.00 -12.22
N THR A 105 -11.32 8.32 -12.88
CA THR A 105 -11.15 6.94 -13.36
C THR A 105 -10.01 6.72 -14.38
N PHE A 106 -9.29 7.77 -14.79
CA PHE A 106 -8.08 7.70 -15.61
C PHE A 106 -6.79 7.57 -14.79
N TYR A 107 -6.88 7.80 -13.48
CA TYR A 107 -5.76 7.68 -12.55
C TYR A 107 -5.82 6.31 -11.87
N ASP A 108 -4.67 5.66 -11.76
CA ASP A 108 -4.52 4.34 -11.13
C ASP A 108 -3.86 4.52 -9.77
N THR A 109 -4.59 4.15 -8.71
CA THR A 109 -4.13 4.29 -7.32
C THR A 109 -3.55 2.99 -6.78
N THR A 110 -3.25 2.00 -7.63
CA THR A 110 -2.78 0.66 -7.20
C THR A 110 -1.57 0.74 -6.27
N TYR A 111 -0.53 1.51 -6.64
CA TYR A 111 0.67 1.61 -5.80
C TYR A 111 0.46 2.46 -4.54
N GLU A 112 -0.48 3.40 -4.56
CA GLU A 112 -0.89 4.15 -3.36
C GLU A 112 -1.60 3.23 -2.37
N SER A 113 -2.48 2.37 -2.90
CA SER A 113 -3.15 1.29 -2.17
C SER A 113 -2.14 0.33 -1.53
N PHE A 114 -1.05 -0.01 -2.24
CA PHE A 114 0.02 -0.86 -1.71
C PHE A 114 0.75 -0.16 -0.55
N LEU A 115 1.11 1.11 -0.70
CA LEU A 115 1.73 1.88 0.37
C LEU A 115 0.80 1.98 1.59
N SER A 116 -0.51 2.19 1.39
CA SER A 116 -1.50 2.18 2.46
C SER A 116 -1.52 0.83 3.19
N SER A 117 -1.62 -0.29 2.46
CA SER A 117 -1.58 -1.62 3.09
C SER A 117 -0.27 -1.91 3.83
N THR A 118 0.86 -1.33 3.40
CA THR A 118 2.12 -1.49 4.15
C THR A 118 2.07 -0.79 5.50
N TYR A 119 1.33 0.32 5.62
CA TYR A 119 1.08 0.96 6.90
C TYR A 119 0.27 0.05 7.82
N ASP A 120 -0.81 -0.57 7.32
CA ASP A 120 -1.65 -1.48 8.13
C ASP A 120 -0.84 -2.68 8.63
N TYR A 121 -0.01 -3.27 7.76
CA TYR A 121 0.91 -4.35 8.12
C TYR A 121 1.92 -3.92 9.19
N TYR A 122 2.53 -2.75 9.03
CA TYR A 122 3.46 -2.21 10.05
C TYR A 122 2.75 -1.98 11.38
N ALA A 123 1.60 -1.30 11.38
CA ALA A 123 0.84 -0.97 12.57
C ALA A 123 0.49 -2.25 13.35
N ARG A 124 -0.06 -3.26 12.67
CA ARG A 124 -0.37 -4.57 13.25
C ARG A 124 0.83 -5.25 13.89
N CYS A 125 1.97 -5.24 13.21
CA CYS A 125 3.19 -5.83 13.74
C CYS A 125 3.74 -5.04 14.94
N ALA A 126 3.69 -3.71 14.88
CA ALA A 126 4.17 -2.83 15.93
C ALA A 126 3.31 -2.94 17.21
N ASP A 127 1.99 -3.09 17.08
CA ASP A 127 1.07 -3.33 18.19
C ASP A 127 1.35 -4.66 18.90
N THR A 128 1.84 -5.66 18.16
CA THR A 128 2.23 -6.95 18.72
C THR A 128 3.51 -6.83 19.58
N SER A 129 4.55 -6.18 19.06
CA SER A 129 5.75 -5.82 19.84
C SER A 129 6.69 -4.90 19.05
N PHE A 130 7.58 -4.21 19.76
CA PHE A 130 8.66 -3.42 19.14
C PHE A 130 9.51 -4.23 18.13
N ASN A 131 9.88 -5.46 18.46
CA ASN A 131 10.71 -6.30 17.58
C ASN A 131 9.97 -6.69 16.29
N GLN A 132 8.66 -6.92 16.37
CA GLN A 132 7.82 -7.21 15.22
C GLN A 132 7.64 -5.95 14.34
N GLY A 133 7.47 -4.77 14.95
CA GLY A 133 7.47 -3.50 14.22
C GLY A 133 8.78 -3.25 13.45
N GLU A 134 9.93 -3.47 14.09
CA GLU A 134 11.24 -3.35 13.43
C GLU A 134 11.46 -4.39 12.32
N TYR A 135 10.92 -5.60 12.49
CA TYR A 135 10.92 -6.60 11.43
C TYR A 135 10.07 -6.15 10.23
N ALA A 136 8.85 -5.70 10.48
CA ALA A 136 7.92 -5.22 9.46
C ALA A 136 8.51 -4.02 8.69
N ARG A 137 9.07 -3.03 9.39
CA ARG A 137 9.79 -1.89 8.79
C ARG A 137 10.86 -2.34 7.80
N LYS A 138 11.73 -3.27 8.20
CA LYS A 138 12.80 -3.81 7.32
C LYS A 138 12.25 -4.58 6.13
N LYS A 139 11.13 -5.28 6.31
CA LYS A 139 10.44 -6.02 5.25
C LYS A 139 9.79 -5.09 4.23
N ILE A 140 9.18 -3.99 4.68
CA ILE A 140 8.56 -2.98 3.82
C ILE A 140 9.60 -2.19 3.03
N PHE A 141 10.75 -1.88 3.63
CA PHE A 141 11.75 -0.98 3.04
C PHE A 141 12.06 -1.22 1.55
N PRO A 142 12.41 -2.44 1.10
CA PRO A 142 12.73 -2.69 -0.31
C PRO A 142 11.58 -2.36 -1.27
N LEU A 143 10.34 -2.70 -0.91
CA LEU A 143 9.19 -2.51 -1.80
C LEU A 143 8.78 -1.03 -1.86
N ALA A 144 8.82 -0.34 -0.73
CA ALA A 144 8.45 1.06 -0.65
C ALA A 144 9.48 1.93 -1.38
N THR A 145 10.78 1.60 -1.27
CA THR A 145 11.83 2.21 -2.10
C THR A 145 11.54 2.06 -3.59
N LYS A 146 11.12 0.87 -4.06
CA LYS A 146 10.76 0.68 -5.46
C LYS A 146 9.56 1.53 -5.88
N ILE A 147 8.50 1.59 -5.05
CA ILE A 147 7.34 2.46 -5.34
C ILE A 147 7.75 3.93 -5.39
N LEU A 148 8.60 4.39 -4.47
CA LEU A 148 9.08 5.78 -4.48
C LEU A 148 9.84 6.11 -5.77
N LEU A 149 10.64 5.18 -6.29
CA LEU A 149 11.35 5.38 -7.55
C LEU A 149 10.39 5.46 -8.76
N LEU A 150 9.20 4.85 -8.68
CA LEU A 150 8.17 5.00 -9.73
C LEU A 150 7.63 6.43 -9.85
N LEU A 151 7.83 7.31 -8.86
CA LEU A 151 7.56 8.75 -9.00
C LEU A 151 8.32 9.38 -10.16
N CYS A 152 9.43 8.77 -10.59
CA CYS A 152 10.20 9.25 -11.74
C CYS A 152 9.57 8.84 -13.09
N GLU A 153 8.65 7.89 -13.08
CA GLU A 153 8.06 7.29 -14.29
C GLU A 153 6.58 7.60 -14.45
N MET A 154 5.86 7.81 -13.35
CA MET A 154 4.40 8.00 -13.34
C MET A 154 3.95 8.91 -12.20
N THR A 155 2.75 9.47 -12.33
CA THR A 155 2.10 10.21 -11.25
C THR A 155 1.57 9.22 -10.21
N LEU A 156 1.99 9.40 -8.95
CA LEU A 156 1.52 8.70 -7.75
C LEU A 156 1.30 9.75 -6.66
N ASP A 157 0.48 9.51 -5.64
CA ASP A 157 0.43 10.30 -4.41
C ASP A 157 1.09 9.50 -3.29
N VAL A 158 2.24 9.99 -2.81
CA VAL A 158 2.98 9.36 -1.70
C VAL A 158 2.91 10.18 -0.42
N THR A 159 2.07 11.22 -0.36
CA THR A 159 2.05 12.18 0.76
C THR A 159 1.69 11.53 2.09
N LEU A 160 0.77 10.56 2.10
CA LEU A 160 0.44 9.78 3.29
C LEU A 160 1.64 8.93 3.76
N PHE A 161 2.33 8.28 2.83
CA PHE A 161 3.52 7.50 3.14
C PHE A 161 4.67 8.40 3.65
N MET A 162 4.83 9.61 3.10
CA MET A 162 5.78 10.60 3.61
C MET A 162 5.50 10.95 5.08
N ARG A 163 4.23 11.17 5.44
CA ARG A 163 3.84 11.43 6.84
C ARG A 163 4.19 10.25 7.76
N LEU A 164 3.97 9.01 7.31
CA LEU A 164 4.34 7.81 8.06
C LEU A 164 5.84 7.77 8.33
N ILE A 165 6.66 7.79 7.29
CA ILE A 165 8.13 7.64 7.46
C ILE A 165 8.73 8.83 8.22
N GLY A 166 8.14 10.03 8.06
CA GLY A 166 8.41 11.23 8.84
C GLY A 166 8.17 11.02 10.32
N GLY A 167 6.93 10.68 10.68
CA GLY A 167 6.52 10.47 12.06
C GLY A 167 7.26 9.34 12.78
N GLN A 168 7.71 8.31 12.03
CA GLN A 168 8.50 7.21 12.58
C GLN A 168 10.03 7.44 12.54
N GLY A 169 10.50 8.51 11.88
CA GLY A 169 11.92 8.81 11.73
C GLY A 169 12.71 7.77 10.92
N TRP A 170 12.09 7.19 9.88
CA TRP A 170 12.71 6.18 9.02
C TRP A 170 13.69 6.80 8.02
N LYS A 171 14.84 7.24 8.51
CA LYS A 171 15.87 7.93 7.70
C LYS A 171 16.55 7.06 6.65
N GLU A 172 16.35 5.74 6.65
CA GLU A 172 16.85 4.84 5.61
C GLU A 172 16.30 5.16 4.21
N TYR A 173 15.16 5.85 4.11
CA TYR A 173 14.59 6.29 2.85
C TYR A 173 15.28 7.55 2.28
N LEU A 174 16.06 8.27 3.09
CA LEU A 174 16.65 9.56 2.71
C LEU A 174 17.42 9.54 1.37
N PRO A 175 18.25 8.51 1.06
CA PRO A 175 18.91 8.44 -0.25
C PRO A 175 17.92 8.44 -1.42
N THR A 176 16.87 7.63 -1.34
CA THR A 176 15.82 7.54 -2.37
C THR A 176 15.02 8.83 -2.45
N LEU A 177 14.68 9.44 -1.32
CA LEU A 177 13.95 10.72 -1.30
C LEU A 177 14.72 11.83 -2.03
N LYS A 178 16.03 11.92 -1.81
CA LYS A 178 16.89 12.88 -2.52
C LYS A 178 16.92 12.62 -4.02
N GLU A 179 17.02 11.36 -4.42
CA GLU A 179 16.99 10.97 -5.83
C GLU A 179 15.67 11.39 -6.49
N CYS A 180 14.53 11.03 -5.90
CA CYS A 180 13.22 11.42 -6.39
C CYS A 180 13.06 12.95 -6.42
N PHE A 181 13.50 13.67 -5.38
CA PHE A 181 13.45 15.13 -5.34
C PHE A 181 14.22 15.76 -6.51
N LEU A 182 15.49 15.38 -6.70
CA LEU A 182 16.33 15.93 -7.77
C LEU A 182 15.81 15.62 -9.17
N TYR A 183 15.09 14.50 -9.34
CA TYR A 183 14.42 14.18 -10.58
C TYR A 183 13.19 15.07 -10.78
N LEU A 184 12.29 15.10 -9.79
CA LEU A 184 11.01 15.80 -9.88
C LEU A 184 11.17 17.32 -10.01
N ASP A 185 12.11 17.92 -9.27
CA ASP A 185 12.39 19.37 -9.28
C ASP A 185 12.86 19.88 -10.65
N LYS A 186 13.50 19.01 -11.45
CA LYS A 186 13.95 19.35 -12.82
C LYS A 186 12.85 19.29 -13.87
N GLN A 187 11.70 18.71 -13.55
CA GLN A 187 10.62 18.53 -14.51
C GLN A 187 9.67 19.72 -14.42
N SER A 188 9.56 20.50 -15.48
CA SER A 188 8.53 21.53 -15.59
C SER A 188 7.18 20.88 -15.90
N ASP A 189 6.32 20.73 -14.90
CA ASP A 189 5.00 20.12 -15.09
C ASP A 189 3.98 20.73 -14.12
N ASP A 190 2.78 21.06 -14.63
CA ASP A 190 1.70 21.71 -13.87
C ASP A 190 0.81 20.69 -13.12
N ASP A 191 1.31 19.47 -12.88
CA ASP A 191 0.59 18.42 -12.16
C ASP A 191 0.58 18.68 -10.64
N LEU A 192 -0.63 18.86 -10.08
CA LEU A 192 -0.84 19.15 -8.66
C LEU A 192 -0.37 18.01 -7.73
N ASN A 193 -0.57 16.75 -8.10
CA ASN A 193 -0.12 15.61 -7.29
C ASN A 193 1.41 15.56 -7.24
N LYS A 194 2.04 15.84 -8.38
CA LYS A 194 3.50 15.97 -8.45
C LYS A 194 4.02 17.08 -7.54
N GLN A 195 3.37 18.25 -7.54
CA GLN A 195 3.74 19.35 -6.66
C GLN A 195 3.59 18.97 -5.17
N TRP A 196 2.50 18.30 -4.79
CA TRP A 196 2.31 17.84 -3.41
C TRP A 196 3.37 16.83 -2.97
N ASN A 197 3.79 15.92 -3.85
CA ASN A 197 4.90 15.02 -3.56
C ASN A 197 6.21 15.77 -3.40
N ILE A 198 6.52 16.71 -4.31
CA ILE A 198 7.74 17.53 -4.22
C ILE A 198 7.77 18.24 -2.87
N ASP A 199 6.68 18.88 -2.47
CA ASP A 199 6.59 19.58 -1.19
C ASP A 199 6.76 18.63 0.00
N ALA A 200 6.09 17.46 -0.02
CA ALA A 200 6.19 16.47 1.05
C ALA A 200 7.62 15.91 1.20
N ILE A 201 8.25 15.55 0.08
CA ILE A 201 9.63 15.04 0.06
C ILE A 201 10.60 16.13 0.50
N LYS A 202 10.48 17.35 -0.04
CA LYS A 202 11.33 18.49 0.30
C LYS A 202 11.27 18.80 1.79
N ASN A 203 10.08 18.82 2.38
CA ASN A 203 9.90 19.09 3.80
C ASN A 203 10.60 18.03 4.68
N LEU A 204 10.49 16.74 4.32
CA LEU A 204 11.21 15.69 5.04
C LEU A 204 12.73 15.81 4.91
N ILE A 205 13.24 16.10 3.71
CA ILE A 205 14.69 16.30 3.52
C ILE A 205 15.16 17.51 4.32
N LEU A 206 14.42 18.63 4.31
CA LEU A 206 14.75 19.82 5.10
C LEU A 206 14.79 19.53 6.61
N GLU A 207 13.88 18.69 7.10
CA GLU A 207 13.84 18.28 8.50
C GLU A 207 15.03 17.36 8.86
N TRP A 208 15.38 16.43 7.99
CA TRP A 208 16.38 15.40 8.30
C TRP A 208 17.81 15.79 7.94
N GLU A 209 18.00 16.61 6.92
CA GLU A 209 19.29 17.02 6.34
C GLU A 209 19.19 18.39 5.62
N PRO A 210 19.03 19.50 6.37
CA PRO A 210 18.84 20.84 5.82
C PRO A 210 20.00 21.33 4.92
N GLU A 211 21.22 20.85 5.14
CA GLU A 211 22.41 21.17 4.35
C GLU A 211 22.30 20.75 2.88
N PHE A 212 21.43 19.78 2.57
CA PHE A 212 21.17 19.32 1.20
C PHE A 212 20.75 20.46 0.28
N PHE A 213 19.99 21.44 0.80
CA PHE A 213 19.51 22.61 0.04
C PHE A 213 20.40 23.85 0.18
N SER A 214 21.38 23.81 1.08
CA SER A 214 22.29 24.94 1.32
C SER A 214 23.54 24.89 0.42
N SER A 215 23.58 23.94 -0.50
CA SER A 215 24.70 23.69 -1.40
C SER A 215 24.44 24.33 -2.77
N GLU A 216 24.56 25.66 -2.86
CA GLU A 216 24.80 26.40 -4.11
C GLU A 216 26.24 26.93 -4.14
#